data_AF-A0AAE9X945-F1
#
_entry.id   AF-A0AAE9X945-F1
#
_cell.length_a   1.000
_cell.length_b   1.000
_cell.length_c   1.000
_cell.angle_alpha   90.00
_cell.angle_beta   90.00
_cell.angle_gamma   90.00
#
_symmetry.space_group_name_H-M   'P 1'
#
loop_
_entity.id
_entity.type
_entity.pdbx_description
1 polymer ?
#
loop_
_entity_poly.entity_id
_entity_poly.type
_entity_poly.pdbx_seq_one_letter_code
_entity_poly.pdbx_strand_id
1 'polypeptide(L)'
;MKPSSTNDNYIPQTITLGCIVLFSLAVRSTTLSCGADGFTAFCVFLICSVVFFLLFLAVQSLLEELFGHIFRSQEREVIEPPKTIFPTPSPSNYEQFRQEAFQVKAREEQKKMEVVTSYTQRTLAAYMREEELTKLCEQITRYLSSEWSIENSQDIKISSQLKSIDLMHFGWNISRPFGKKREDIAFFLKHTFAHTLRDVEVSSIQRKLTNTEGKYLIPLCKDLVIDEHSTPLESYPKVT
;
A
#
# COMPACT_ATOMS: atom_id res chain seq x y z
N MET A 1 -5.73 -3.58 13.94
CA MET A 1 -6.20 -2.28 13.42
C MET A 1 -6.05 -2.30 11.91
N LYS A 2 -7.16 -2.21 11.17
CA LYS A 2 -7.11 -1.96 9.72
C LYS A 2 -6.57 -0.54 9.51
N PRO A 3 -5.71 -0.30 8.51
CA PRO A 3 -5.38 1.06 8.13
C PRO A 3 -6.67 1.72 7.65
N SER A 4 -7.07 2.78 8.33
CA SER A 4 -8.13 3.69 7.93
C SER A 4 -7.82 4.10 6.49
N SER A 5 -8.66 3.67 5.56
CA SER A 5 -8.51 4.09 4.18
C SER A 5 -8.75 5.61 4.17
N THR A 6 -7.84 6.36 3.56
CA THR A 6 -7.96 7.82 3.36
C THR A 6 -9.24 8.19 2.60
N ASN A 7 -9.97 7.20 2.10
CA ASN A 7 -11.19 7.33 1.32
C ASN A 7 -12.45 7.53 2.17
N ASP A 8 -12.42 7.17 3.45
CA ASP A 8 -13.62 7.22 4.32
C ASP A 8 -13.95 8.65 4.80
N ASN A 9 -12.95 9.55 4.79
CA ASN A 9 -13.14 10.96 5.16
C ASN A 9 -13.59 11.87 3.99
N TYR A 10 -13.51 11.40 2.74
CA TYR A 10 -13.94 12.19 1.58
C TYR A 10 -15.46 12.13 1.37
N ILE A 11 -16.11 11.04 1.79
CA ILE A 11 -17.56 10.84 1.61
C ILE A 11 -18.38 11.88 2.39
N PRO A 12 -18.13 12.19 3.67
CA PRO A 12 -18.86 13.24 4.39
C PRO A 12 -18.55 14.65 3.87
N GLN A 13 -17.31 14.90 3.43
CA GLN A 13 -16.87 16.20 2.94
C GLN A 13 -17.47 16.53 1.57
N THR A 14 -17.56 15.54 0.67
CA THR A 14 -18.20 15.70 -0.64
C THR A 14 -19.71 15.94 -0.53
N ILE A 15 -20.39 15.22 0.35
CA ILE A 15 -21.83 15.42 0.60
C ILE A 15 -22.07 16.85 1.11
N THR A 16 -21.25 17.32 2.05
CA THR A 16 -21.34 18.68 2.59
C THR A 16 -21.12 19.75 1.52
N LEU A 17 -20.07 19.60 0.70
CA LEU A 17 -19.78 20.52 -0.41
C LEU A 17 -20.95 20.58 -1.40
N GLY A 18 -21.58 19.43 -1.67
CA GLY A 18 -22.80 19.34 -2.46
C GLY A 18 -23.97 20.13 -1.84
N CYS A 19 -24.22 19.99 -0.54
CA CYS A 19 -25.27 20.74 0.16
C CYS A 19 -25.05 22.25 0.13
N ILE A 20 -23.81 22.73 0.35
CA ILE A 20 -23.48 24.17 0.31
C ILE A 20 -23.77 24.75 -1.07
N VAL A 21 -23.40 24.03 -2.15
CA VAL A 21 -23.68 24.45 -3.52
C VAL A 21 -25.19 24.49 -3.78
N LEU A 22 -25.94 23.47 -3.34
CA LEU A 22 -27.40 23.41 -3.52
C LEU A 22 -28.14 24.55 -2.81
N PHE A 23 -27.79 24.85 -1.55
CA PHE A 23 -28.38 25.99 -0.83
C PHE A 23 -28.02 27.33 -1.48
N SER A 24 -26.78 27.48 -1.95
CA SER A 24 -26.34 28.69 -2.63
C SER A 24 -27.08 28.88 -3.97
N LEU A 25 -27.35 27.79 -4.71
CA LEU A 25 -28.18 27.81 -5.92
C LEU A 25 -29.64 28.19 -5.62
N ALA A 26 -30.20 27.73 -4.49
CA ALA A 26 -31.54 28.13 -4.06
C ALA A 26 -31.61 29.64 -3.76
N VAL A 27 -30.60 30.19 -3.07
CA VAL A 27 -30.49 31.64 -2.83
C VAL A 27 -30.40 32.40 -4.15
N ARG A 28 -29.54 31.95 -5.07
CA ARG A 28 -29.43 32.53 -6.42
C ARG A 28 -30.77 32.51 -7.17
N SER A 29 -31.50 31.40 -7.08
CA SER A 29 -32.83 31.26 -7.70
C SER A 29 -33.80 32.30 -7.13
N THR A 30 -33.83 32.48 -5.82
CA THR A 30 -34.68 33.49 -5.16
C THR A 30 -34.29 34.91 -5.55
N THR A 31 -32.99 35.22 -5.62
CA THR A 31 -32.50 36.55 -6.04
C THR A 31 -32.91 36.89 -7.47
N LEU A 32 -32.85 35.92 -8.39
CA LEU A 32 -33.38 36.08 -9.75
C LEU A 32 -34.90 36.26 -9.76
N SER A 33 -35.63 35.52 -8.91
CA SER A 33 -37.09 35.68 -8.77
C SER A 33 -37.50 37.04 -8.19
N CYS A 34 -36.62 37.71 -7.42
CA CYS A 34 -36.83 39.08 -6.94
C CYS A 34 -36.51 40.16 -7.98
N GLY A 35 -36.14 39.77 -9.21
CA GLY A 35 -35.88 40.72 -10.31
C GLY A 35 -34.45 41.26 -10.37
N ALA A 36 -33.49 40.66 -9.65
CA ALA A 36 -32.08 41.02 -9.76
C ALA A 36 -31.49 40.58 -11.11
N ASP A 37 -30.52 41.33 -11.62
CA ASP A 37 -29.80 40.96 -12.84
C ASP A 37 -28.86 39.75 -12.61
N GLY A 38 -28.47 39.11 -13.71
CA GLY A 38 -27.69 37.87 -13.67
C GLY A 38 -26.31 38.01 -13.02
N PHE A 39 -25.71 39.21 -13.07
CA PHE A 39 -24.43 39.48 -12.43
C PHE A 39 -24.61 39.63 -10.92
N THR A 40 -25.61 40.40 -10.48
CA THR A 40 -25.97 40.52 -9.06
C THR A 40 -26.28 39.15 -8.43
N ALA A 41 -27.05 38.30 -9.11
CA ALA A 41 -27.36 36.95 -8.62
C ALA A 41 -26.11 36.04 -8.54
N PHE A 42 -25.13 36.20 -9.44
CA PHE A 42 -23.87 35.46 -9.40
C PHE A 42 -22.96 35.92 -8.25
N CYS A 43 -22.86 37.23 -8.03
CA CYS A 43 -22.13 37.79 -6.89
C CYS A 43 -22.73 37.30 -5.55
N VAL A 44 -24.05 37.31 -5.43
CA VAL A 44 -24.75 36.78 -4.24
C VAL A 44 -24.47 35.30 -4.04
N PHE A 45 -24.48 34.49 -5.11
CA PHE A 45 -24.13 33.07 -5.05
C PHE A 45 -22.73 32.83 -4.46
N LEU A 46 -21.70 33.55 -4.96
CA LEU A 46 -20.33 33.37 -4.48
C LEU A 46 -20.17 33.80 -3.02
N ILE A 47 -20.75 34.94 -2.65
CA ILE A 47 -20.70 35.46 -1.27
C ILE A 47 -21.38 34.47 -0.32
N CYS A 48 -22.59 34.01 -0.66
CA CYS A 48 -23.30 33.01 0.15
C CYS A 48 -22.53 31.70 0.28
N SER A 49 -21.94 31.20 -0.81
CA SER A 49 -21.15 29.96 -0.79
C SER A 49 -19.94 30.07 0.15
N VAL A 50 -19.24 31.21 0.14
CA VAL A 50 -18.10 31.45 1.04
C VAL A 50 -18.56 31.53 2.49
N VAL A 51 -19.64 32.27 2.76
CA VAL A 51 -20.19 32.42 4.12
C VAL A 51 -20.63 31.05 4.68
N PHE A 52 -21.34 30.24 3.91
CA PHE A 52 -21.74 28.90 4.35
C PHE A 52 -20.55 27.98 4.61
N PHE A 53 -19.50 28.07 3.80
CA PHE A 53 -18.28 27.28 4.01
C PHE A 53 -17.55 27.68 5.31
N LEU A 54 -17.42 28.98 5.59
CA LEU A 54 -16.82 29.46 6.84
C LEU A 54 -17.64 29.08 8.07
N LEU A 55 -18.97 29.16 7.98
CA LEU A 55 -19.87 28.69 9.03
C LEU A 55 -19.72 27.19 9.28
N PHE A 56 -19.59 26.39 8.21
CA PHE A 56 -19.35 24.96 8.34
C PHE A 56 -18.03 24.66 9.07
N LEU A 57 -16.94 25.34 8.72
CA LEU A 57 -15.66 25.18 9.42
C LEU A 57 -15.77 25.57 10.89
N ALA A 58 -16.48 26.66 11.22
CA ALA A 58 -16.69 27.06 12.60
C ALA A 58 -17.51 26.02 13.40
N VAL A 59 -18.55 25.44 12.79
CA VAL A 59 -19.33 24.36 13.40
C VAL A 59 -18.50 23.10 13.58
N GLN A 60 -17.66 22.73 12.61
CA GLN A 60 -16.75 21.60 12.74
C GLN A 60 -15.78 21.78 13.92
N SER A 61 -15.14 22.96 14.04
CA SER A 61 -14.26 23.26 15.16
C SER A 61 -14.99 23.20 16.51
N LEU A 62 -16.22 23.73 16.57
CA LEU A 62 -17.03 23.71 17.78
C LEU A 62 -17.49 22.28 18.12
N LEU A 63 -17.82 21.47 17.11
CA LEU A 63 -18.18 20.07 17.28
C LEU A 63 -16.99 19.26 17.77
N GLU A 64 -15.79 19.47 17.26
CA GLU A 64 -14.57 18.81 17.78
C GLU A 64 -14.30 19.21 19.23
N GLU A 65 -14.48 20.48 19.58
CA GLU A 65 -14.32 20.97 20.96
C GLU A 65 -15.39 20.39 21.89
N LEU A 66 -16.65 20.34 21.45
CA LEU A 66 -17.76 19.71 22.18
C LEU A 66 -17.59 18.20 22.30
N PHE A 67 -17.17 17.50 21.25
CA PHE A 67 -16.92 16.06 21.28
C PHE A 67 -15.74 15.75 22.19
N GLY A 68 -14.68 16.57 22.10
CA GLY A 68 -13.56 16.53 23.02
C GLY A 68 -13.99 16.75 24.46
N HIS A 69 -14.90 17.69 24.73
CA HIS A 69 -15.39 17.98 26.08
C HIS A 69 -16.34 16.89 26.61
N ILE A 70 -17.28 16.39 25.80
CA ILE A 70 -18.24 15.34 26.17
C ILE A 70 -17.53 14.00 26.35
N PHE A 71 -16.61 13.64 25.45
CA PHE A 71 -15.88 12.37 25.51
C PHE A 71 -14.80 12.37 26.60
N ARG A 72 -14.14 13.51 26.84
CA ARG A 72 -13.21 13.69 27.97
C ARG A 72 -13.95 13.77 29.32
N SER A 73 -15.23 14.16 29.33
CA SER A 73 -16.07 14.11 30.54
C SER A 73 -16.49 12.69 30.90
N GLN A 74 -16.69 11.81 29.90
CA GLN A 74 -16.97 10.39 30.16
C GLN A 74 -15.77 9.64 30.76
N GLU A 75 -14.54 10.12 30.53
CA GLU A 75 -13.32 9.56 31.13
C GLU A 75 -13.04 10.09 32.55
N ARG A 76 -13.77 11.11 33.04
CA ARG A 76 -13.43 11.81 34.29
C ARG A 76 -14.46 11.72 35.43
N GLU A 77 -15.47 10.86 35.32
CA GLU A 77 -16.35 10.52 36.46
C GLU A 77 -16.13 9.06 36.90
N VAL A 78 -14.93 8.77 37.42
CA VAL A 78 -14.76 7.68 38.38
C VAL A 78 -14.67 8.33 39.74
N ILE A 79 -15.81 8.31 40.43
CA ILE A 79 -15.96 8.54 41.87
C ILE A 79 -14.83 7.78 42.60
N GLU A 80 -14.03 8.46 43.41
CA GLU A 80 -13.10 7.81 44.35
C GLU A 80 -13.88 6.97 45.39
N PRO A 81 -13.46 5.72 45.65
CA PRO A 81 -13.50 5.16 46.99
C PRO A 81 -12.08 4.76 47.46
N PRO A 82 -11.89 4.55 48.76
CA PRO A 82 -10.67 4.91 49.48
C PRO A 82 -9.49 3.95 49.23
N LYS A 83 -8.28 4.53 49.37
CA LYS A 83 -6.95 3.90 49.49
C LYS A 83 -7.02 2.37 49.62
N THR A 84 -6.82 1.67 48.51
CA THR A 84 -6.46 0.26 48.56
C THR A 84 -5.39 0.02 47.51
N ILE A 85 -4.24 -0.46 48.00
CA ILE A 85 -3.11 -0.93 47.22
C ILE A 85 -3.61 -2.08 46.34
N PHE A 86 -3.84 -1.84 45.04
CA PHE A 86 -4.07 -2.91 44.07
C PHE A 86 -2.94 -2.91 43.04
N PRO A 87 -2.34 -4.08 42.76
CA PRO A 87 -1.24 -4.20 41.81
C PRO A 87 -1.73 -3.88 40.40
N THR A 88 -0.81 -3.36 39.58
CA THR A 88 -0.95 -3.14 38.13
C THR A 88 -1.79 -4.27 37.49
N PRO A 89 -2.86 -3.98 36.74
CA PRO A 89 -3.64 -5.04 36.12
C PRO A 89 -2.74 -5.77 35.13
N SER A 90 -2.48 -7.05 35.42
CA SER A 90 -1.85 -7.97 34.47
C SER A 90 -2.58 -7.85 33.12
N PRO A 91 -1.86 -7.84 31.98
CA PRO A 91 -2.50 -7.73 30.67
C PRO A 91 -3.64 -8.74 30.59
N SER A 92 -4.82 -8.24 30.22
CA SER A 92 -5.97 -9.10 29.95
C SER A 92 -5.56 -10.16 28.93
N ASN A 93 -6.02 -11.41 29.09
CA ASN A 93 -5.73 -12.50 28.15
C ASN A 93 -5.97 -12.07 26.69
N TYR A 94 -6.92 -11.18 26.43
CA TYR A 94 -7.18 -10.62 25.10
C TYR A 94 -6.04 -9.74 24.55
N GLU A 95 -5.44 -8.88 25.37
CA GLU A 95 -4.30 -8.05 24.93
C GLU A 95 -3.07 -8.90 24.64
N GLN A 96 -2.85 -9.94 25.47
CA GLN A 96 -1.81 -10.93 25.23
C GLN A 96 -2.04 -11.69 23.90
N PHE A 97 -3.25 -12.21 23.66
CA PHE A 97 -3.56 -12.88 22.39
C PHE A 97 -3.45 -11.94 21.18
N ARG A 98 -3.85 -10.67 21.33
CA ARG A 98 -3.69 -9.66 20.28
C ARG A 98 -2.22 -9.42 19.97
N GLN A 99 -1.38 -9.26 20.99
CA GLN A 99 0.05 -9.03 20.81
C GLN A 99 0.74 -10.25 20.20
N GLU A 100 0.38 -11.46 20.63
CA GLU A 100 0.87 -12.71 20.05
C GLU A 100 0.50 -12.82 18.57
N ALA A 101 -0.75 -12.53 18.20
CA ALA A 101 -1.19 -12.55 16.80
C ALA A 101 -0.40 -11.55 15.92
N PHE A 102 -0.10 -10.35 16.43
CA PHE A 102 0.75 -9.39 15.71
C PHE A 102 2.19 -9.90 15.56
N GLN A 103 2.77 -10.49 16.60
CA GLN A 103 4.13 -11.05 16.55
C GLN A 103 4.23 -12.25 15.60
N VAL A 104 3.25 -13.15 15.61
CA VAL A 104 3.20 -14.30 14.69
C VAL A 104 3.16 -13.81 13.25
N LYS A 105 2.29 -12.83 12.95
CA LYS A 105 2.21 -12.24 11.61
C LYS A 105 3.54 -11.58 11.20
N ALA A 106 4.17 -10.82 12.09
CA ALA A 106 5.46 -10.18 11.81
C ALA A 106 6.56 -11.22 11.54
N ARG A 107 6.61 -12.31 12.32
CA ARG A 107 7.54 -13.43 12.09
C ARG A 107 7.29 -14.13 10.75
N GLU A 108 6.03 -14.32 10.36
CA GLU A 108 5.68 -14.89 9.06
C GLU A 108 6.14 -14.00 7.91
N GLU A 109 5.94 -12.69 7.99
CA GLU A 109 6.40 -11.73 6.99
C GLU A 109 7.93 -11.69 6.91
N GLN A 110 8.63 -11.72 8.05
CA GLN A 110 10.09 -11.79 8.10
C GLN A 110 10.62 -13.07 7.44
N LYS A 111 10.04 -14.23 7.76
CA LYS A 111 10.41 -15.51 7.15
C LYS A 111 10.26 -15.49 5.62
N LYS A 112 9.19 -14.89 5.10
CA LYS A 112 9.02 -14.71 3.64
C LYS A 112 10.14 -13.86 3.04
N MET A 113 10.55 -12.80 3.74
CA MET A 113 11.64 -11.92 3.29
C MET A 113 12.99 -12.67 3.25
N GLU A 114 13.30 -13.43 4.28
CA GLU A 114 14.54 -14.24 4.36
C GLU A 114 14.60 -15.27 3.22
N VAL A 115 13.49 -15.94 2.94
CA VAL A 115 13.37 -16.91 1.84
C VAL A 115 13.61 -16.24 0.48
N VAL A 116 12.98 -15.11 0.22
CA VAL A 116 13.15 -14.38 -1.04
C VAL A 116 14.58 -13.87 -1.19
N THR A 117 15.18 -13.37 -0.11
CA THR A 117 16.58 -12.91 -0.08
C THR A 117 17.52 -14.06 -0.43
N SER A 118 17.35 -15.20 0.25
CA SER A 118 18.17 -16.38 0.04
C SER A 118 18.00 -16.97 -1.36
N TYR A 119 16.75 -17.05 -1.86
CA TYR A 119 16.46 -17.44 -3.23
C TYR A 119 17.15 -16.51 -4.24
N THR A 120 17.06 -15.20 -4.04
CA THR A 120 17.67 -14.20 -4.93
C THR A 120 19.18 -14.38 -4.99
N GLN A 121 19.83 -14.49 -3.83
CA GLN A 121 21.28 -14.68 -3.75
C GLN A 121 21.72 -15.96 -4.45
N ARG A 122 21.09 -17.11 -4.13
CA ARG A 122 21.46 -18.40 -4.74
C ARG A 122 21.20 -18.43 -6.25
N THR A 123 20.10 -17.82 -6.69
CA THR A 123 19.69 -17.84 -8.11
C THR A 123 20.57 -16.92 -8.96
N LEU A 124 20.98 -15.77 -8.43
CA LEU A 124 21.64 -14.73 -9.22
C LEU A 124 23.15 -14.60 -9.01
N ALA A 125 23.73 -15.24 -7.99
CA ALA A 125 25.18 -15.18 -7.71
C ALA A 125 26.06 -15.57 -8.92
N ALA A 126 25.60 -16.48 -9.79
CA ALA A 126 26.34 -16.88 -10.99
C ALA A 126 26.21 -15.88 -12.16
N TYR A 127 25.32 -14.90 -12.07
CA TYR A 127 24.91 -14.03 -13.18
C TYR A 127 25.14 -12.55 -12.92
N MET A 128 25.66 -12.16 -11.76
CA MET A 128 25.97 -10.77 -11.45
C MET A 128 27.05 -10.67 -10.38
N ARG A 129 27.65 -9.49 -10.23
CA ARG A 129 28.65 -9.24 -9.19
C ARG A 129 27.96 -9.05 -7.84
N GLU A 130 28.68 -9.33 -6.76
CA GLU A 130 28.17 -9.21 -5.38
C GLU A 130 27.65 -7.80 -5.05
N GLU A 131 28.28 -6.74 -5.58
CA GLU A 131 27.84 -5.37 -5.33
C GLU A 131 26.49 -5.07 -6.00
N GLU A 132 26.26 -5.61 -7.20
CA GLU A 132 24.98 -5.46 -7.91
C GLU A 132 23.91 -6.33 -7.28
N LEU A 133 24.27 -7.54 -6.81
CA LEU A 133 23.37 -8.43 -6.08
C LEU A 133 22.90 -7.79 -4.76
N THR A 134 23.80 -7.12 -4.05
CA THR A 134 23.48 -6.42 -2.79
C THR A 134 22.48 -5.29 -3.02
N LYS A 135 22.71 -4.45 -4.03
CA LYS A 135 21.76 -3.40 -4.44
C LYS A 135 20.40 -3.97 -4.83
N LEU A 136 20.41 -5.07 -5.60
CA LEU A 136 19.18 -5.74 -5.99
C LEU A 136 18.40 -6.27 -4.78
N CYS A 137 19.06 -6.88 -3.80
CA CYS A 137 18.41 -7.36 -2.58
C CYS A 137 17.79 -6.22 -1.76
N GLU A 138 18.46 -5.08 -1.67
CA GLU A 138 17.93 -3.90 -0.99
C GLU A 138 16.70 -3.34 -1.73
N GLN A 139 16.78 -3.26 -3.06
CA GLN A 139 15.69 -2.79 -3.91
C GLN A 139 14.47 -3.74 -3.88
N ILE A 140 14.70 -5.06 -3.84
CA ILE A 140 13.65 -6.07 -3.65
C ILE A 140 12.99 -5.90 -2.27
N THR A 141 13.77 -5.71 -1.21
CA THR A 141 13.24 -5.47 0.14
C THR A 141 12.27 -4.30 0.15
N ARG A 142 12.67 -3.15 -0.41
CA ARG A 142 11.80 -1.97 -0.53
C ARG A 142 10.56 -2.26 -1.36
N TYR A 143 10.71 -2.98 -2.48
CA TYR A 143 9.58 -3.33 -3.35
C TYR A 143 8.56 -4.22 -2.66
N LEU A 144 9.01 -5.24 -1.93
CA LEU A 144 8.15 -6.17 -1.22
C LEU A 144 7.46 -5.49 -0.02
N SER A 145 8.16 -4.58 0.67
CA SER A 145 7.60 -3.72 1.71
C SER A 145 6.69 -2.59 1.20
N SER A 146 6.57 -2.42 -0.12
CA SER A 146 5.79 -1.35 -0.77
C SER A 146 6.35 0.07 -0.54
N GLU A 147 7.65 0.17 -0.34
CA GLU A 147 8.42 1.42 -0.15
C GLU A 147 9.26 1.79 -1.40
N TRP A 148 9.16 0.99 -2.46
CA TRP A 148 9.88 1.22 -3.72
C TRP A 148 9.15 2.22 -4.62
N SER A 149 9.92 3.08 -5.29
CA SER A 149 9.45 4.03 -6.29
C SER A 149 10.45 4.15 -7.44
N ILE A 150 10.04 4.77 -8.56
CA ILE A 150 10.93 4.99 -9.70
C ILE A 150 12.11 5.88 -9.31
N GLU A 151 11.86 6.88 -8.46
CA GLU A 151 12.86 7.88 -8.04
C GLU A 151 13.99 7.26 -7.21
N ASN A 152 13.67 6.21 -6.44
CA ASN A 152 14.66 5.47 -5.65
C ASN A 152 15.17 4.21 -6.35
N SER A 153 14.74 3.97 -7.59
CA SER A 153 15.13 2.81 -8.39
C SER A 153 16.55 2.97 -8.91
N GLN A 154 17.32 1.88 -8.85
CA GLN A 154 18.63 1.79 -9.47
C GLN A 154 18.59 0.74 -10.59
N ASP A 155 19.15 1.07 -11.75
CA ASP A 155 19.34 0.10 -12.83
C ASP A 155 20.38 -0.95 -12.40
N ILE A 156 19.98 -2.21 -12.42
CA ILE A 156 20.78 -3.34 -11.97
C ILE A 156 21.41 -4.02 -13.18
N LYS A 157 22.75 -4.10 -13.17
CA LYS A 157 23.49 -4.80 -14.22
C LYS A 157 23.48 -6.30 -13.98
N ILE A 158 23.09 -7.05 -15.01
CA ILE A 158 23.01 -8.51 -14.98
C ILE A 158 23.69 -9.10 -16.22
N SER A 159 24.16 -10.35 -16.10
CA SER A 159 24.76 -11.11 -17.19
C SER A 159 23.81 -11.24 -18.38
N SER A 160 24.35 -11.11 -19.59
CA SER A 160 23.62 -11.30 -20.85
C SER A 160 23.15 -12.74 -21.08
N GLN A 161 23.58 -13.69 -20.24
CA GLN A 161 23.07 -15.06 -20.26
C GLN A 161 21.59 -15.13 -19.83
N LEU A 162 21.16 -14.25 -18.91
CA LEU A 162 19.78 -14.16 -18.48
C LEU A 162 18.96 -13.33 -19.48
N LYS A 163 17.87 -13.93 -19.94
CA LYS A 163 16.96 -13.34 -20.93
C LYS A 163 15.75 -12.73 -20.23
N SER A 164 14.92 -12.04 -21.01
CA SER A 164 13.69 -11.42 -20.52
C SER A 164 12.74 -12.41 -19.83
N ILE A 165 12.63 -13.65 -20.34
CA ILE A 165 11.84 -14.72 -19.73
C ILE A 165 12.37 -15.11 -18.34
N ASP A 166 13.69 -15.14 -18.16
CA ASP A 166 14.30 -15.47 -16.87
C ASP A 166 13.98 -14.40 -15.82
N LEU A 167 14.03 -13.13 -16.23
CA LEU A 167 13.67 -12.00 -15.36
C LEU A 167 12.17 -11.99 -15.03
N MET A 168 11.31 -12.39 -15.97
CA MET A 168 9.87 -12.56 -15.75
C MET A 168 9.59 -13.65 -14.71
N HIS A 169 10.23 -14.82 -14.84
CA HIS A 169 10.13 -15.90 -13.85
C HIS A 169 10.68 -15.48 -12.49
N PHE A 170 11.85 -14.83 -12.48
CA PHE A 170 12.45 -14.31 -11.26
C PHE A 170 11.50 -13.36 -10.53
N GLY A 171 10.95 -12.36 -11.24
CA GLY A 171 10.01 -11.41 -10.67
C GLY A 171 8.73 -12.08 -10.17
N TRP A 172 8.19 -13.06 -10.88
CA TRP A 172 7.05 -13.83 -10.40
C TRP A 172 7.38 -14.58 -9.09
N ASN A 173 8.51 -15.27 -9.06
CA ASN A 173 8.91 -16.10 -7.92
C ASN A 173 9.07 -15.26 -6.65
N ILE A 174 9.77 -14.12 -6.70
CA ILE A 174 9.99 -13.27 -5.52
C ILE A 174 8.70 -12.57 -5.02
N SER A 175 7.76 -12.33 -5.92
CA SER A 175 6.57 -11.53 -5.64
C SER A 175 5.36 -12.35 -5.19
N ARG A 176 5.29 -13.62 -5.59
CA ARG A 176 4.18 -14.53 -5.26
C ARG A 176 3.96 -14.70 -3.74
N PRO A 177 4.98 -14.90 -2.88
CA PRO A 177 4.78 -15.04 -1.42
C PRO A 177 4.13 -13.82 -0.75
N PHE A 178 4.26 -12.65 -1.38
CA PHE A 178 3.73 -11.37 -0.93
C PHE A 178 2.42 -10.97 -1.63
N GLY A 179 1.90 -11.79 -2.55
CA GLY A 179 0.65 -11.52 -3.25
C GLY A 179 0.66 -10.24 -4.08
N LYS A 180 1.83 -9.81 -4.59
CA LYS A 180 1.93 -8.61 -5.43
C LYS A 180 1.19 -8.81 -6.75
N LYS A 181 0.58 -7.74 -7.26
CA LYS A 181 -0.17 -7.78 -8.52
C LYS A 181 0.77 -7.86 -9.71
N ARG A 182 0.30 -8.43 -10.81
CA ARG A 182 1.13 -8.65 -12.02
C ARG A 182 1.62 -7.33 -12.62
N GLU A 183 0.81 -6.28 -12.53
CA GLU A 183 1.13 -4.93 -12.98
C GLU A 183 2.32 -4.38 -12.19
N ASP A 184 2.29 -4.50 -10.86
CA ASP A 184 3.36 -4.06 -9.96
C ASP A 184 4.66 -4.82 -10.23
N ILE A 185 4.57 -6.14 -10.45
CA ILE A 185 5.74 -6.98 -10.78
C ILE A 185 6.35 -6.52 -12.10
N ALA A 186 5.54 -6.35 -13.14
CA ALA A 186 6.01 -5.95 -14.45
C ALA A 186 6.67 -4.58 -14.43
N PHE A 187 6.06 -3.64 -13.69
CA PHE A 187 6.57 -2.29 -13.52
C PHE A 187 7.91 -2.28 -12.77
N PHE A 188 8.01 -3.01 -11.65
CA PHE A 188 9.26 -3.18 -10.92
C PHE A 188 10.37 -3.74 -11.81
N LEU A 189 10.12 -4.88 -12.47
CA LEU A 189 11.10 -5.52 -13.35
C LEU A 189 11.59 -4.57 -14.46
N LYS A 190 10.68 -3.85 -15.11
CA LYS A 190 11.01 -2.92 -16.20
C LYS A 190 12.00 -1.84 -15.77
N HIS A 191 11.91 -1.36 -14.53
CA HIS A 191 12.76 -0.28 -14.02
C HIS A 191 14.04 -0.81 -13.37
N THR A 192 13.96 -1.93 -12.65
CA THR A 192 15.12 -2.55 -12.01
C THR A 192 16.09 -3.15 -13.03
N PHE A 193 15.59 -3.73 -14.13
CA PHE A 193 16.39 -4.30 -15.20
C PHE A 193 16.22 -3.52 -16.51
N ALA A 194 16.32 -2.19 -16.43
CA ALA A 194 15.98 -1.28 -17.52
C ALA A 194 16.83 -1.52 -18.77
N HIS A 195 18.10 -1.90 -18.61
CA HIS A 195 18.94 -2.28 -19.74
C HIS A 195 18.44 -3.56 -20.43
N THR A 196 18.27 -4.66 -19.69
CA THR A 196 17.93 -5.99 -20.25
C THR A 196 16.50 -6.04 -20.79
N LEU A 197 15.58 -5.27 -20.23
CA LEU A 197 14.17 -5.25 -20.62
C LEU A 197 13.82 -4.02 -21.47
N ARG A 198 14.80 -3.27 -21.99
CA ARG A 198 14.57 -2.01 -22.73
C ARG A 198 13.53 -2.14 -23.84
N ASP A 199 13.65 -3.19 -24.64
CA ASP A 199 12.82 -3.42 -25.83
C ASP A 199 11.56 -4.25 -25.55
N VAL A 200 11.29 -4.56 -24.28
CA VAL A 200 10.10 -5.32 -23.86
C VAL A 200 9.09 -4.38 -23.22
N GLU A 201 7.87 -4.34 -23.75
CA GLU A 201 6.78 -3.56 -23.16
C GLU A 201 6.36 -4.10 -21.79
N VAL A 202 5.93 -3.20 -20.88
CA VAL A 202 5.44 -3.57 -19.55
C VAL A 202 4.25 -4.55 -19.63
N SER A 203 3.32 -4.32 -20.56
CA SER A 203 2.19 -5.21 -20.84
C SER A 203 2.63 -6.63 -21.24
N SER A 204 3.72 -6.72 -22.02
CA SER A 204 4.31 -8.00 -22.43
C SER A 204 4.93 -8.73 -21.25
N ILE A 205 5.67 -8.01 -20.38
CA ILE A 205 6.20 -8.55 -19.11
C ILE A 205 5.06 -9.09 -18.25
N GLN A 206 4.04 -8.26 -17.98
CA GLN A 206 2.87 -8.63 -17.16
C GLN A 206 2.18 -9.90 -17.66
N ARG A 207 1.97 -10.02 -18.97
CA ARG A 207 1.34 -11.21 -19.56
C ARG A 207 2.24 -12.44 -19.46
N LYS A 208 3.56 -12.28 -19.62
CA LYS A 208 4.52 -13.38 -19.72
C LYS A 208 5.22 -13.77 -18.41
N LEU A 209 4.88 -13.17 -17.25
CA LEU A 209 5.45 -13.52 -15.94
C LEU A 209 5.48 -15.02 -15.62
N THR A 210 4.51 -15.77 -16.14
CA THR A 210 4.33 -17.21 -15.89
C THR A 210 4.39 -18.03 -17.19
N ASN A 211 5.00 -17.48 -18.24
CA ASN A 211 5.09 -18.16 -19.53
C ASN A 211 6.21 -19.21 -19.52
N THR A 212 5.88 -20.48 -19.75
CA THR A 212 6.85 -21.59 -19.77
C THR A 212 7.33 -21.96 -21.17
N GLU A 213 6.95 -21.22 -22.21
CA GLU A 213 7.39 -21.43 -23.58
C GLU A 213 8.85 -21.00 -23.80
N GLY A 214 9.66 -21.89 -24.36
CA GLY A 214 11.05 -21.61 -24.73
C GLY A 214 12.07 -22.10 -23.70
N LYS A 215 13.32 -21.66 -23.88
CA LYS A 215 14.44 -22.01 -23.00
C LYS A 215 14.63 -20.90 -21.95
N TYR A 216 14.64 -21.30 -20.69
CA TYR A 216 14.91 -20.44 -19.53
C TYR A 216 15.94 -21.12 -18.63
N LEU A 217 16.75 -20.31 -17.96
CA LEU A 217 17.72 -20.66 -16.92
C LEU A 217 17.10 -20.56 -15.53
N ILE A 218 16.19 -19.61 -15.31
CA ILE A 218 15.46 -19.46 -14.04
C ILE A 218 14.07 -20.10 -14.20
N PRO A 219 13.78 -21.23 -13.53
CA PRO A 219 12.46 -21.86 -13.59
C PRO A 219 11.43 -21.15 -12.71
N LEU A 220 10.14 -21.33 -13.02
CA LEU A 220 9.05 -20.95 -12.10
C LEU A 220 9.04 -21.88 -10.89
N CYS A 221 9.05 -21.30 -9.68
CA CYS A 221 8.97 -22.06 -8.44
C CYS A 221 7.50 -22.24 -8.05
N LYS A 222 7.08 -23.49 -7.78
CA LYS A 222 5.72 -23.76 -7.31
C LYS A 222 5.51 -23.16 -5.92
N ASP A 223 6.45 -23.39 -5.03
CA ASP A 223 6.52 -22.81 -3.70
C ASP A 223 7.98 -22.47 -3.42
N LEU A 224 8.25 -21.22 -3.04
CA LEU A 224 9.53 -20.87 -2.43
C LEU A 224 9.48 -21.41 -1.01
N VAL A 225 9.81 -22.69 -0.86
CA VAL A 225 9.81 -23.36 0.45
C VAL A 225 10.97 -22.81 1.27
N ILE A 226 10.70 -22.56 2.55
CA ILE A 226 11.72 -22.29 3.57
C ILE A 226 12.41 -23.62 3.83
N ASP A 227 13.42 -23.97 3.04
CA ASP A 227 14.18 -25.19 3.31
C ASP A 227 15.48 -24.83 4.03
N GLU A 228 15.55 -25.19 5.31
CA GLU A 228 16.80 -25.19 6.07
C GLU A 228 17.76 -26.28 5.58
N HIS A 229 17.35 -27.20 4.70
CA HIS A 229 18.25 -28.18 4.10
C HIS A 229 18.11 -28.25 2.59
N SER A 230 19.26 -28.12 1.92
CA SER A 230 19.46 -28.23 0.49
C SER A 230 18.75 -29.45 -0.12
N THR A 231 17.93 -29.26 -1.17
CA THR A 231 17.89 -30.13 -2.37
C THR A 231 17.09 -29.47 -3.52
N PRO A 232 17.34 -29.86 -4.80
CA PRO A 232 17.03 -29.05 -5.98
C PRO A 232 15.55 -28.96 -6.33
N LEU A 233 15.14 -27.77 -6.79
CA LEU A 233 13.80 -27.45 -7.28
C LEU A 233 13.32 -28.47 -8.32
N GLU A 234 12.25 -29.17 -7.98
CA GLU A 234 11.59 -30.16 -8.83
C GLU A 234 10.90 -29.44 -10.00
N SER A 235 11.45 -29.59 -11.21
CA SER A 235 10.90 -29.01 -12.44
C SER A 235 9.68 -29.80 -12.92
N TYR A 236 8.70 -29.11 -13.51
CA TYR A 236 7.53 -29.75 -14.12
C TYR A 236 7.90 -30.72 -15.26
N PRO A 237 7.10 -31.79 -15.48
CA PRO A 237 7.32 -32.71 -16.58
C PRO A 237 7.03 -32.05 -17.93
N LYS A 238 7.90 -32.33 -18.92
CA LYS A 238 7.66 -32.02 -20.33
C LYS A 238 6.45 -32.82 -20.82
N VAL A 239 5.45 -32.13 -21.35
CA VAL A 239 4.42 -32.76 -22.17
C VAL A 239 5.04 -33.04 -23.53
N THR A 240 5.15 -34.32 -23.87
CA THR A 240 5.47 -34.82 -25.22
C THR A 240 4.30 -34.64 -26.17
#